data_AF-A0A6C0LFY2-F1
#
_entry.id   AF-A0A6C0LFY2-F1
#
_cell.length_a   1.000
_cell.length_b   1.000
_cell.length_c   1.000
_cell.angle_alpha   90.00
_cell.angle_beta   90.00
_cell.angle_gamma   90.00
#
_symmetry.space_group_name_H-M   'P 1'
#
loop_
_entity.id
_entity.type
_entity.pdbx_description
1 polymer ?
#
loop_
_entity_poly.entity_id
_entity_poly.type
_entity_poly.pdbx_seq_one_letter_code
_entity_poly.pdbx_strand_id
1 'polypeptide(L)'
;MQQCSAIKRDGFPCNILLEESGRCKRHCYKNYGPNETLIIELGYIHNNYVRDTRSRYFDGHIDNDELKRRLRVETLRYNSQLLLFEDRFRQQIIANEGIDPDQPFRQRRRELAAQRAVRVRQRWRDYLNNINRIRNNNHINVQGGQLAEFTGDKQNVHTEIVIKKVKETVEKILKVDVPLEYKTDTLKTLSEIIGECKLSKESTLQMTQHYCNDHDIYDLGKGIYANVLNGVWQYIKTSEHSEDLKRILKSELEDNIGMCAQGNLSRLCNILSGYMEEIDIRSLNEIISDKLSSLLEIEDIRERIVQARSFLDLHEIPRENWKEWLVPLMEDDDHHDIPAELLA
;
A
#
# COMPACT_ATOMS: atom_id res chain seq x y z
N MET A 1 -19.56 24.71 -41.82
CA MET A 1 -19.10 24.14 -40.53
C MET A 1 -18.86 22.65 -40.71
N GLN A 2 -17.68 22.16 -40.36
CA GLN A 2 -17.30 20.74 -40.46
C GLN A 2 -17.08 20.15 -39.07
N GLN A 3 -17.38 18.86 -38.91
CA GLN A 3 -17.18 18.17 -37.64
C GLN A 3 -15.68 17.93 -37.39
N CYS A 4 -15.26 18.11 -36.14
CA CYS A 4 -13.92 17.76 -35.69
C CYS A 4 -13.59 16.30 -36.03
N SER A 5 -12.44 16.08 -36.68
CA SER A 5 -12.02 14.76 -37.16
C SER A 5 -11.53 13.79 -36.08
N ALA A 6 -11.53 14.21 -34.81
CA ALA A 6 -11.04 13.40 -33.70
C ALA A 6 -12.05 12.36 -33.22
N ILE A 7 -11.54 11.20 -32.82
CA ILE A 7 -12.31 10.15 -32.14
C ILE A 7 -12.02 10.21 -30.65
N LYS A 8 -13.08 10.29 -29.86
CA LYS A 8 -13.00 10.29 -28.40
C LYS A 8 -12.65 8.89 -27.89
N ARG A 9 -12.23 8.80 -26.62
CA ARG A 9 -11.91 7.53 -25.94
C ARG A 9 -13.07 6.52 -25.89
N ASP A 10 -14.30 7.01 -26.01
CA ASP A 10 -15.51 6.19 -26.06
C ASP A 10 -15.76 5.57 -27.45
N GLY A 11 -14.90 5.87 -28.44
CA GLY A 11 -15.00 5.38 -29.82
C GLY A 11 -15.91 6.21 -30.71
N PHE A 12 -16.48 7.31 -30.21
CA PHE A 12 -17.38 8.18 -30.98
C PHE A 12 -16.67 9.42 -31.51
N PRO A 13 -17.13 9.99 -32.64
CA PRO A 13 -16.57 11.22 -33.18
C PRO A 13 -16.80 12.39 -32.22
N CYS A 14 -15.91 13.38 -32.29
CA CYS A 14 -16.05 14.61 -31.54
C CYS A 14 -17.21 15.45 -32.09
N ASN A 15 -18.08 15.95 -31.21
CA ASN A 15 -19.27 16.72 -31.62
C ASN A 15 -19.00 18.23 -31.85
N ILE A 16 -17.74 18.66 -31.76
CA ILE A 16 -17.39 20.08 -31.93
C ILE A 16 -17.35 20.41 -33.43
N LEU A 17 -18.08 21.46 -33.83
CA LEU A 17 -18.08 22.00 -35.18
C LEU A 17 -16.99 23.07 -35.33
N LEU A 18 -16.30 23.04 -36.46
CA LEU A 18 -15.21 23.96 -36.83
C LEU A 18 -15.56 24.69 -38.14
N GLU A 19 -14.99 25.87 -38.32
CA GLU A 19 -15.12 26.64 -39.57
C GLU A 19 -14.37 25.95 -40.72
N GLU A 20 -13.21 25.36 -40.42
CA GLU A 20 -12.35 24.63 -41.36
C GLU A 20 -12.19 23.15 -40.97
N SER A 21 -11.77 22.32 -41.94
CA SER A 21 -11.48 20.90 -41.71
C SER A 21 -10.32 20.73 -40.74
N GLY A 22 -10.51 19.99 -39.64
CA GLY A 22 -9.42 19.76 -38.69
C GLY A 22 -9.84 19.24 -37.32
N ARG A 23 -8.95 19.44 -36.35
CA ARG A 23 -9.14 19.02 -34.95
C ARG A 23 -9.37 20.23 -34.05
N CYS A 24 -10.31 20.11 -33.11
CA CYS A 24 -10.58 21.18 -32.16
C CYS A 24 -9.43 21.35 -31.14
N LYS A 25 -9.38 22.49 -30.44
CA LYS A 25 -8.35 22.80 -29.41
C LYS A 25 -8.23 21.77 -28.29
N ARG A 26 -9.28 20.96 -28.05
CA ARG A 26 -9.28 19.89 -27.05
C ARG A 26 -8.65 18.59 -27.56
N HIS A 27 -8.70 18.35 -28.87
CA HIS A 27 -8.17 17.17 -29.53
C HIS A 27 -6.97 17.49 -30.44
N CYS A 28 -6.28 18.61 -30.20
CA CYS A 28 -5.02 18.89 -30.87
C CYS A 28 -3.91 17.93 -30.38
N TYR A 29 -2.88 17.75 -31.20
CA TYR A 29 -1.75 16.89 -30.94
C TYR A 29 -0.91 17.43 -29.77
N LYS A 30 -1.29 17.09 -28.52
CA LYS A 30 -0.59 17.58 -27.32
C LYS A 30 0.53 16.65 -26.86
N ASN A 31 0.25 15.35 -26.79
CA ASN A 31 1.13 14.34 -26.18
C ASN A 31 1.65 13.27 -27.16
N TYR A 32 1.00 13.19 -28.32
CA TYR A 32 1.23 12.23 -29.37
C TYR A 32 1.26 13.01 -30.69
N GLY A 33 2.09 12.59 -31.64
CA GLY A 33 2.10 13.19 -32.96
C GLY A 33 0.87 12.80 -33.78
N PRO A 34 0.72 13.37 -34.98
CA PRO A 34 -0.41 13.08 -35.85
C PRO A 34 -0.61 11.59 -36.14
N ASN A 35 0.46 10.81 -36.33
CA ASN A 35 0.34 9.41 -36.73
C ASN A 35 0.02 8.49 -35.55
N GLU A 36 0.72 8.65 -34.42
CA GLU A 36 0.46 7.95 -33.17
C GLU A 36 -0.96 8.23 -32.66
N THR A 37 -1.47 9.46 -32.86
CA THR A 37 -2.86 9.80 -32.53
C THR A 37 -3.87 9.00 -33.36
N LEU A 38 -3.63 8.82 -34.66
CA LEU A 38 -4.54 8.05 -35.52
C LEU A 38 -4.57 6.56 -35.13
N ILE A 39 -3.43 5.98 -34.77
CA ILE A 39 -3.34 4.60 -34.28
C ILE A 39 -4.12 4.44 -32.96
N ILE A 40 -3.96 5.39 -32.04
CA ILE A 40 -4.69 5.40 -30.76
C ILE A 40 -6.20 5.49 -31.01
N GLU A 41 -6.63 6.38 -31.91
CA GLU A 41 -8.04 6.56 -32.25
C GLU A 41 -8.64 5.33 -32.93
N LEU A 42 -7.88 4.68 -33.82
CA LEU A 42 -8.26 3.40 -34.39
C LEU A 42 -8.50 2.35 -33.29
N GLY A 43 -7.64 2.33 -32.26
CA GLY A 43 -7.81 1.49 -31.08
C GLY A 43 -9.10 1.81 -30.31
N TYR A 44 -9.49 3.08 -30.19
CA TYR A 44 -10.77 3.46 -29.54
C TYR A 44 -11.98 2.94 -30.31
N ILE A 45 -11.96 3.02 -31.65
CA ILE A 45 -13.04 2.48 -32.51
C ILE A 45 -13.15 0.96 -32.29
N HIS A 46 -12.02 0.25 -32.39
CA HIS A 46 -11.98 -1.20 -32.23
C HIS A 46 -12.51 -1.64 -30.85
N ASN A 47 -12.00 -1.02 -29.78
CA ASN A 47 -12.41 -1.36 -28.42
C ASN A 47 -13.90 -1.06 -28.18
N ASN A 48 -14.42 0.03 -28.75
CA ASN A 48 -15.85 0.33 -28.68
C ASN A 48 -16.69 -0.74 -29.39
N TYR A 49 -16.29 -1.16 -30.60
CA TYR A 49 -16.98 -2.23 -31.33
C TYR A 49 -16.97 -3.56 -30.57
N VAL A 50 -15.81 -3.95 -30.03
CA VAL A 50 -15.67 -5.19 -29.24
C VAL A 50 -16.57 -5.15 -28.01
N ARG A 51 -16.60 -4.01 -27.31
CA ARG A 51 -17.46 -3.80 -26.15
C ARG A 51 -18.95 -3.88 -26.53
N ASP A 52 -19.38 -3.17 -27.58
CA ASP A 52 -20.77 -3.19 -28.06
C ASP A 52 -21.20 -4.60 -28.46
N THR A 53 -20.35 -5.31 -29.20
CA THR A 53 -20.62 -6.68 -29.65
C THR A 53 -20.73 -7.65 -28.47
N ARG A 54 -19.85 -7.53 -27.47
CA ARG A 54 -19.95 -8.32 -26.24
C ARG A 54 -21.21 -8.00 -25.44
N SER A 55 -21.59 -6.72 -25.33
CA SER A 55 -22.84 -6.31 -24.67
C SER A 55 -24.04 -7.00 -25.31
N ARG A 56 -24.17 -6.91 -26.64
CA ARG A 56 -25.27 -7.57 -27.38
C ARG A 56 -25.36 -9.07 -27.14
N TYR A 57 -24.23 -9.75 -26.94
CA TYR A 57 -24.21 -11.17 -26.60
C TYR A 57 -24.75 -11.40 -25.17
N PHE A 58 -24.29 -10.63 -24.19
CA PHE A 58 -24.78 -10.72 -22.81
C PHE A 58 -26.27 -10.35 -22.70
N ASP A 59 -26.73 -9.42 -23.53
CA ASP A 59 -28.14 -9.00 -23.62
C ASP A 59 -29.01 -10.02 -24.41
N GLY A 60 -28.43 -11.10 -24.92
CA GLY A 60 -29.15 -12.16 -25.65
C GLY A 60 -29.56 -11.80 -27.09
N HIS A 61 -29.06 -10.69 -27.63
CA HIS A 61 -29.38 -10.25 -29.01
C HIS A 61 -28.62 -11.03 -30.09
N ILE A 62 -27.50 -11.68 -29.75
CA ILE A 62 -26.70 -12.49 -30.66
C ILE A 62 -26.21 -13.77 -29.94
N ASP A 63 -26.02 -14.85 -30.69
CA ASP A 63 -25.47 -16.10 -30.17
C ASP A 63 -23.92 -16.09 -30.10
N ASN A 64 -23.35 -17.15 -29.53
CA ASN A 64 -21.90 -17.29 -29.35
C ASN A 64 -21.12 -17.42 -30.67
N ASP A 65 -21.71 -18.07 -31.69
CA ASP A 65 -21.05 -18.26 -32.98
C ASP A 65 -21.03 -16.95 -33.77
N GLU A 66 -22.11 -16.17 -33.70
CA GLU A 66 -22.22 -14.80 -34.19
C GLU A 66 -21.21 -13.88 -33.49
N LEU A 67 -21.09 -13.95 -32.17
CA LEU A 67 -20.10 -13.22 -31.39
C LEU A 67 -18.68 -13.52 -31.89
N LYS A 68 -18.28 -14.79 -31.95
CA LYS A 68 -16.95 -15.20 -32.39
C LYS A 68 -16.64 -14.71 -33.79
N ARG A 69 -17.60 -14.82 -34.72
CA ARG A 69 -17.43 -14.40 -36.11
C ARG A 69 -17.27 -12.89 -36.22
N ARG A 70 -18.11 -12.10 -35.55
CA ARG A 70 -18.01 -10.62 -35.54
C ARG A 70 -16.70 -10.14 -34.96
N LEU A 71 -16.29 -10.69 -33.82
CA LEU A 71 -15.01 -10.34 -33.20
C LEU A 71 -13.84 -10.71 -34.11
N ARG A 72 -13.85 -11.89 -34.74
CA ARG A 72 -12.80 -12.30 -35.68
C ARG A 72 -12.70 -11.36 -36.88
N VAL A 73 -13.83 -11.03 -37.50
CA VAL A 73 -13.88 -10.10 -38.65
C VAL A 73 -13.36 -8.73 -38.24
N GLU A 74 -13.78 -8.20 -37.09
CA GLU A 74 -13.33 -6.90 -36.61
C GLU A 74 -11.84 -6.89 -36.25
N THR A 75 -11.32 -7.95 -35.62
CA THR A 75 -9.88 -8.08 -35.36
C THR A 75 -9.08 -8.07 -36.66
N LEU A 76 -9.53 -8.80 -37.70
CA LEU A 76 -8.89 -8.77 -39.01
C LEU A 76 -8.94 -7.37 -39.64
N ARG A 77 -10.08 -6.69 -39.52
CA ARG A 77 -10.25 -5.32 -40.01
C ARG A 77 -9.31 -4.34 -39.32
N TYR A 78 -9.24 -4.40 -37.98
CA TYR A 78 -8.34 -3.58 -37.17
C TYR A 78 -6.87 -3.82 -37.55
N ASN A 79 -6.45 -5.08 -37.63
CA ASN A 79 -5.08 -5.42 -38.01
C ASN A 79 -4.74 -4.94 -39.43
N SER A 80 -5.66 -5.08 -40.38
CA SER A 80 -5.48 -4.58 -41.74
C SER A 80 -5.35 -3.05 -41.78
N GLN A 81 -6.18 -2.34 -41.03
CA GLN A 81 -6.11 -0.88 -40.93
C GLN A 81 -4.82 -0.42 -40.25
N LEU A 82 -4.37 -1.13 -39.22
CA LEU A 82 -3.10 -0.85 -38.54
C LEU A 82 -1.92 -0.97 -39.51
N LEU A 83 -1.86 -2.05 -40.29
CA LEU A 83 -0.83 -2.25 -41.31
C LEU A 83 -0.82 -1.12 -42.35
N LEU A 84 -1.99 -0.67 -42.79
CA LEU A 84 -2.10 0.46 -43.72
C LEU A 84 -1.61 1.78 -43.10
N PHE A 85 -1.86 2.00 -41.81
CA PHE A 85 -1.34 3.17 -41.10
C PHE A 85 0.18 3.09 -40.92
N GLU A 86 0.72 1.93 -40.60
CA GLU A 86 2.16 1.71 -40.48
C GLU A 86 2.88 1.92 -41.81
N ASP A 87 2.33 1.40 -42.92
CA ASP A 87 2.89 1.60 -44.25
C ASP A 87 2.86 3.09 -44.63
N ARG A 88 1.70 3.76 -44.45
CA ARG A 88 1.60 5.21 -44.67
C ARG A 88 2.62 6.00 -43.84
N PHE A 89 2.82 5.60 -42.57
CA PHE A 89 3.78 6.25 -41.70
C PHE A 89 5.22 6.05 -42.20
N ARG A 90 5.58 4.84 -42.64
CA ARG A 90 6.88 4.57 -43.28
C ARG A 90 7.09 5.43 -44.51
N GLN A 91 6.08 5.55 -45.38
CA GLN A 91 6.16 6.41 -46.57
C GLN A 91 6.37 7.88 -46.22
N GLN A 92 5.71 8.38 -45.16
CA GLN A 92 5.93 9.75 -44.69
C GLN A 92 7.35 9.97 -44.15
N ILE A 93 7.90 9.00 -43.42
CA ILE A 93 9.29 9.07 -42.94
C ILE A 93 10.25 9.13 -44.14
N ILE A 94 10.05 8.28 -45.15
CA ILE A 94 10.86 8.28 -46.37
C ILE A 94 10.76 9.63 -47.10
N ALA A 95 9.53 10.16 -47.23
CA ALA A 95 9.29 11.46 -47.87
C ALA A 95 9.91 12.64 -47.09
N ASN A 96 10.03 12.52 -45.77
CA ASN A 96 10.65 13.51 -44.89
C ASN A 96 12.16 13.24 -44.67
N GLU A 97 12.85 12.64 -45.64
CA GLU A 97 14.31 12.38 -45.58
C GLU A 97 14.74 11.52 -44.36
N GLY A 98 13.85 10.64 -43.89
CA GLY A 98 14.08 9.81 -42.71
C GLY A 98 13.70 10.46 -41.38
N ILE A 99 13.17 11.68 -41.39
CA ILE A 99 12.75 12.40 -40.18
C ILE A 99 11.33 11.98 -39.79
N ASP A 100 11.19 11.50 -38.56
CA ASP A 100 9.93 11.06 -38.00
C ASP A 100 9.05 12.25 -37.57
N PRO A 101 7.86 12.44 -38.18
CA PRO A 101 7.00 13.60 -37.90
C PRO A 101 6.41 13.64 -36.48
N ASP A 102 6.40 12.51 -35.78
CA ASP A 102 5.91 12.41 -34.40
C ASP A 102 7.03 12.61 -33.38
N GLN A 103 8.30 12.61 -33.82
CA GLN A 103 9.47 12.79 -32.96
C GLN A 103 9.44 14.08 -32.11
N PRO A 104 9.07 15.26 -32.64
CA PRO A 104 9.02 16.49 -31.82
C PRO A 104 8.00 16.40 -30.68
N PHE A 105 6.89 15.69 -30.87
CA PHE A 105 5.86 15.50 -29.85
C PHE A 105 6.36 14.56 -28.75
N ARG A 106 7.05 13.48 -29.14
CA ARG A 106 7.66 12.54 -28.19
C ARG A 106 8.80 13.18 -27.39
N GLN A 107 9.61 14.04 -28.02
CA GLN A 107 10.66 14.82 -27.34
C GLN A 107 10.05 15.78 -26.32
N ARG A 108 9.06 16.61 -26.70
CA ARG A 108 8.35 17.50 -25.76
C ARG A 108 7.75 16.74 -24.58
N ARG A 109 7.20 15.55 -24.81
CA ARG A 109 6.68 14.69 -23.73
C ARG A 109 7.78 14.21 -22.79
N ARG A 110 8.92 13.77 -23.32
CA ARG A 110 10.09 13.34 -22.53
C ARG A 110 10.65 14.51 -21.71
N GLU A 111 10.75 15.70 -22.30
CA GLU A 111 11.18 16.92 -21.60
C GLU A 111 10.24 17.31 -20.48
N LEU A 112 8.91 17.32 -20.73
CA LEU A 112 7.91 17.59 -19.68
C LEU A 112 7.95 16.54 -18.56
N ALA A 113 8.16 15.27 -18.90
CA ALA A 113 8.32 14.20 -17.92
C ALA A 113 9.60 14.38 -17.09
N ALA A 114 10.72 14.73 -17.73
CA ALA A 114 11.99 15.02 -17.07
C ALA A 114 11.87 16.24 -16.13
N GLN A 115 11.23 17.32 -16.57
CA GLN A 115 10.96 18.51 -15.75
C GLN A 115 10.06 18.18 -14.55
N ARG A 116 9.05 17.32 -14.73
CA ARG A 116 8.22 16.82 -13.62
C ARG A 116 9.05 15.99 -12.64
N ALA A 117 9.89 15.07 -13.14
CA ALA A 117 10.76 14.25 -12.30
C ALA A 117 11.79 15.10 -11.51
N VAL A 118 12.31 16.18 -12.11
CA VAL A 118 13.17 17.15 -11.41
C VAL A 118 12.39 17.88 -10.33
N ARG A 119 11.18 18.41 -10.63
CA ARG A 119 10.33 19.08 -9.63
C ARG A 119 9.93 18.18 -8.48
N VAL A 120 9.58 16.93 -8.76
CA VAL A 120 9.25 15.93 -7.74
C VAL A 120 10.49 15.65 -6.88
N ARG A 121 11.67 15.44 -7.49
CA ARG A 121 12.92 15.25 -6.75
C ARG A 121 13.30 16.46 -5.90
N GLN A 122 13.10 17.68 -6.40
CA GLN A 122 13.31 18.92 -5.63
C GLN A 122 12.34 19.01 -4.46
N ARG A 123 11.04 18.80 -4.69
CA ARG A 123 10.03 18.78 -3.63
C ARG A 123 10.32 17.73 -2.54
N TRP A 124 10.78 16.55 -2.94
CA TRP A 124 11.24 15.50 -2.02
C TRP A 124 12.48 15.91 -1.23
N ARG A 125 13.45 16.55 -1.89
CA ARG A 125 14.65 17.10 -1.24
C ARG A 125 14.29 18.20 -0.25
N ASP A 126 13.37 19.09 -0.60
CA ASP A 126 12.90 20.17 0.26
C ASP A 126 12.12 19.63 1.46
N TYR A 127 11.30 18.59 1.26
CA TYR A 127 10.63 17.87 2.33
C TYR A 127 11.64 17.24 3.31
N LEU A 128 12.66 16.52 2.80
CA LEU A 128 13.73 15.95 3.62
C LEU A 128 14.56 17.03 4.35
N ASN A 129 14.85 18.15 3.67
CA ASN A 129 15.55 19.28 4.28
C ASN A 129 14.69 19.97 5.34
N ASN A 130 13.37 20.02 5.17
CA ASN A 130 12.46 20.56 6.16
C ASN A 130 12.38 19.64 7.40
N ILE A 131 12.31 18.32 7.20
CA ILE A 131 12.44 17.33 8.29
C ILE A 131 13.77 17.50 9.02
N ASN A 132 14.87 17.65 8.29
CA ASN A 132 16.20 17.85 8.89
C ASN A 132 16.34 19.20 9.60
N ARG A 133 15.69 20.27 9.12
CA ARG A 133 15.62 21.56 9.83
C ARG A 133 14.77 21.49 11.08
N ILE A 134 13.66 20.75 11.06
CA ILE A 134 12.83 20.50 12.25
C ILE A 134 13.64 19.68 13.28
N ARG A 135 14.39 18.66 12.84
CA ARG A 135 15.34 17.92 13.69
C ARG A 135 16.47 18.80 14.23
N ASN A 136 17.08 19.65 13.39
CA ASN A 136 18.21 20.48 13.80
C ASN A 136 17.81 21.70 14.65
N ASN A 137 16.62 22.27 14.45
CA ASN A 137 16.09 23.32 15.33
C ASN A 137 15.73 22.77 16.72
N ASN A 138 15.36 21.48 16.82
CA ASN A 138 15.24 20.78 18.11
C ASN A 138 16.61 20.41 18.72
N HIS A 139 17.72 20.60 18.01
CA HIS A 139 19.09 20.30 18.48
C HIS A 139 19.86 21.53 18.99
N ILE A 140 19.30 22.74 18.97
CA ILE A 140 19.87 23.87 19.72
C ILE A 140 19.35 23.82 21.15
N ASN A 141 19.85 22.86 21.93
CA ASN A 141 20.39 23.06 23.28
C ASN A 141 20.65 21.70 23.96
N VAL A 142 21.53 20.90 23.36
CA VAL A 142 21.87 19.60 23.94
C VAL A 142 23.38 19.42 23.92
N GLN A 143 24.02 20.01 24.92
CA GLN A 143 25.37 19.61 25.29
C GLN A 143 25.31 18.20 25.91
N GLY A 144 25.93 17.23 25.23
CA GLY A 144 26.66 16.13 25.87
C GLY A 144 25.92 15.05 26.67
N GLY A 145 24.58 15.08 26.82
CA GLY A 145 23.85 14.10 27.66
C GLY A 145 22.87 13.15 26.94
N GLN A 146 22.33 13.51 25.77
CA GLN A 146 21.10 12.86 25.27
C GLN A 146 21.25 11.60 24.43
N LEU A 147 22.46 11.18 24.03
CA LEU A 147 22.58 9.89 23.33
C LEU A 147 22.22 8.72 24.27
N ALA A 148 22.51 8.86 25.57
CA ALA A 148 22.11 7.92 26.61
C ALA A 148 20.60 7.98 26.88
N GLU A 149 19.99 9.16 26.79
CA GLU A 149 18.54 9.38 26.96
C GLU A 149 17.72 8.86 25.76
N PHE A 150 18.26 8.90 24.54
CA PHE A 150 17.61 8.34 23.33
C PHE A 150 17.65 6.80 23.28
N THR A 151 18.71 6.18 23.81
CA THR A 151 18.73 4.73 24.09
C THR A 151 17.87 4.34 25.30
N GLY A 152 17.55 5.30 26.17
CA GLY A 152 16.64 5.12 27.31
C GLY A 152 15.17 5.43 27.00
N ASP A 153 14.85 5.82 25.76
CA ASP A 153 13.49 6.14 25.35
C ASP A 153 12.63 4.86 25.32
N LYS A 154 11.86 4.64 26.40
CA LYS A 154 10.88 3.56 26.54
C LYS A 154 9.76 3.63 25.48
N GLN A 155 9.70 4.68 24.65
CA GLN A 155 8.74 4.84 23.55
C GLN A 155 9.34 4.61 22.15
N ASN A 156 10.61 4.20 22.04
CA ASN A 156 11.19 3.92 20.72
C ASN A 156 10.53 2.67 20.10
N VAL A 157 9.84 2.81 18.97
CA VAL A 157 9.20 1.70 18.22
C VAL A 157 10.20 0.71 17.60
N HIS A 158 11.50 0.97 17.78
CA HIS A 158 12.61 0.06 17.51
C HIS A 158 13.28 -0.43 18.80
N THR A 159 12.54 -0.51 19.91
CA THR A 159 13.05 -1.17 21.12
C THR A 159 13.25 -2.65 20.87
N GLU A 160 14.26 -3.23 21.53
CA GLU A 160 14.60 -4.65 21.44
C GLU A 160 13.38 -5.55 21.76
N ILE A 161 12.53 -5.09 22.68
CA ILE A 161 11.26 -5.74 23.06
C ILE A 161 10.28 -5.79 21.88
N VAL A 162 10.06 -4.67 21.19
CA VAL A 162 9.15 -4.59 20.03
C VAL A 162 9.70 -5.46 18.88
N ILE A 163 11.00 -5.39 18.62
CA ILE A 163 11.65 -6.21 17.59
C ILE A 163 11.50 -7.70 17.94
N LYS A 164 11.74 -8.10 19.19
CA LYS A 164 11.57 -9.49 19.64
C LYS A 164 10.14 -9.97 19.43
N LYS A 165 9.13 -9.20 19.84
CA LYS A 165 7.72 -9.53 19.62
C LYS A 165 7.35 -9.66 18.14
N VAL A 166 7.88 -8.76 17.30
CA VAL A 166 7.69 -8.83 15.84
C VAL A 166 8.30 -10.13 15.31
N LYS A 167 9.51 -10.52 15.73
CA LYS A 167 10.14 -11.79 15.33
C LYS A 167 9.29 -13.00 15.74
N GLU A 168 8.84 -13.06 17.00
CA GLU A 168 7.98 -14.15 17.51
C GLU A 168 6.66 -14.23 16.72
N THR A 169 6.09 -13.08 16.38
CA THR A 169 4.87 -13.01 15.56
C THR A 169 5.12 -13.51 14.14
N VAL A 170 6.21 -13.07 13.52
CA VAL A 170 6.61 -13.53 12.19
C VAL A 170 6.78 -15.05 12.17
N GLU A 171 7.46 -15.63 13.17
CA GLU A 171 7.61 -17.09 13.27
C GLU A 171 6.28 -17.83 13.35
N LYS A 172 5.30 -17.28 14.06
CA LYS A 172 3.93 -17.84 14.12
C LYS A 172 3.23 -17.74 12.77
N ILE A 173 3.31 -16.59 12.09
CA ILE A 173 2.71 -16.39 10.77
C ILE A 173 3.32 -17.35 9.74
N LEU A 174 4.63 -17.61 9.81
CA LEU A 174 5.31 -18.55 8.90
C LEU A 174 4.89 -20.01 9.09
N LYS A 175 4.27 -20.37 10.22
CA LYS A 175 3.69 -21.70 10.45
C LYS A 175 2.31 -21.89 9.82
N VAL A 176 1.65 -20.80 9.39
CA VAL A 176 0.38 -20.90 8.66
C VAL A 176 0.61 -21.70 7.39
N ASP A 177 -0.25 -22.68 7.12
CA ASP A 177 -0.13 -23.50 5.92
C ASP A 177 -0.44 -22.66 4.67
N VAL A 178 0.62 -22.32 3.94
CA VAL A 178 0.52 -21.57 2.69
C VAL A 178 0.67 -22.55 1.52
N PRO A 179 -0.37 -22.73 0.67
CA PRO A 179 -0.31 -23.63 -0.46
C PRO A 179 0.84 -23.28 -1.42
N LEU A 180 1.40 -24.30 -2.07
CA LEU A 180 2.59 -24.15 -2.91
C LEU A 180 2.41 -23.07 -3.99
N GLU A 181 1.22 -22.96 -4.57
CA GLU A 181 0.88 -21.95 -5.56
C GLU A 181 1.11 -20.51 -5.05
N TYR A 182 0.86 -20.20 -3.77
CA TYR A 182 1.12 -18.87 -3.21
C TYR A 182 2.61 -18.64 -2.86
N LYS A 183 3.40 -19.71 -2.80
CA LYS A 183 4.86 -19.65 -2.62
C LYS A 183 5.61 -19.55 -3.95
N THR A 184 5.08 -20.18 -5.01
CA THR A 184 5.74 -20.28 -6.33
C THR A 184 5.21 -19.29 -7.35
N ASP A 185 3.94 -18.89 -7.27
CA ASP A 185 3.38 -17.80 -8.08
C ASP A 185 3.58 -16.48 -7.34
N THR A 186 4.59 -15.72 -7.77
CA THR A 186 5.06 -14.51 -7.10
C THR A 186 4.04 -13.38 -7.06
N LEU A 187 2.90 -13.44 -7.75
CA LEU A 187 1.94 -12.33 -7.79
C LEU A 187 0.53 -12.72 -7.35
N LYS A 188 0.25 -13.99 -7.05
CA LYS A 188 -1.10 -14.46 -6.72
C LYS A 188 -1.68 -13.72 -5.50
N THR A 189 -0.96 -13.71 -4.39
CA THR A 189 -1.36 -12.99 -3.16
C THR A 189 -1.62 -11.51 -3.41
N LEU A 190 -0.73 -10.84 -4.15
CA LEU A 190 -0.89 -9.43 -4.50
C LEU A 190 -2.16 -9.20 -5.32
N SER A 191 -2.40 -10.04 -6.33
CA SER A 191 -3.57 -9.91 -7.20
C SER A 191 -4.90 -10.08 -6.46
N GLU A 192 -4.96 -11.03 -5.52
CA GLU A 192 -6.13 -11.27 -4.68
C GLU A 192 -6.36 -10.10 -3.71
N ILE A 193 -5.34 -9.64 -3.00
CA ILE A 193 -5.45 -8.48 -2.09
C ILE A 193 -5.92 -7.23 -2.84
N ILE A 194 -5.35 -6.95 -4.03
CA ILE A 194 -5.73 -5.79 -4.84
C ILE A 194 -7.20 -5.90 -5.29
N GLY A 195 -7.62 -7.09 -5.71
CA GLY A 195 -8.98 -7.35 -6.18
C GLY A 195 -10.04 -7.28 -5.07
N GLU A 196 -9.72 -7.83 -3.89
CA GLU A 196 -10.67 -7.99 -2.79
C GLU A 196 -10.70 -6.77 -1.86
N CYS A 197 -9.53 -6.24 -1.47
CA CYS A 197 -9.44 -5.17 -0.46
C CYS A 197 -9.61 -3.77 -1.05
N LYS A 198 -9.55 -3.60 -2.38
CA LYS A 198 -9.71 -2.29 -3.06
C LYS A 198 -8.80 -1.22 -2.46
N LEU A 199 -7.50 -1.50 -2.41
CA LEU A 199 -6.45 -0.60 -1.90
C LEU A 199 -6.32 0.67 -2.75
N SER A 200 -5.84 1.76 -2.15
CA SER A 200 -5.35 2.93 -2.90
C SER A 200 -4.19 2.59 -3.84
N LYS A 201 -3.93 3.44 -4.84
CA LYS A 201 -2.84 3.21 -5.81
C LYS A 201 -1.47 3.27 -5.16
N GLU A 202 -1.32 4.20 -4.21
CA GLU A 202 -0.11 4.44 -3.45
C GLU A 202 0.22 3.25 -2.54
N SER A 203 -0.77 2.76 -1.79
CA SER A 203 -0.65 1.55 -0.97
C SER A 203 -0.33 0.31 -1.82
N THR A 204 -1.04 0.14 -2.94
CA THR A 204 -0.79 -0.97 -3.88
C THR A 204 0.65 -0.96 -4.39
N LEU A 205 1.17 0.21 -4.78
CA LEU A 205 2.52 0.34 -5.28
C LEU A 205 3.56 0.01 -4.20
N GLN A 206 3.39 0.53 -2.98
CA GLN A 206 4.30 0.27 -1.87
C GLN A 206 4.29 -1.21 -1.45
N MET A 207 3.12 -1.81 -1.30
CA MET A 207 2.97 -3.24 -0.99
C MET A 207 3.68 -4.09 -2.04
N THR A 208 3.46 -3.80 -3.33
CA THR A 208 4.11 -4.52 -4.44
C THR A 208 5.63 -4.35 -4.39
N GLN A 209 6.13 -3.15 -4.08
CA GLN A 209 7.57 -2.88 -3.98
C GLN A 209 8.23 -3.68 -2.85
N HIS A 210 7.62 -3.73 -1.66
CA HIS A 210 8.15 -4.52 -0.55
C HIS A 210 8.05 -6.02 -0.79
N TYR A 211 6.94 -6.47 -1.41
CA TYR A 211 6.72 -7.87 -1.73
C TYR A 211 7.71 -8.41 -2.77
N CYS A 212 8.00 -7.64 -3.82
CA CYS A 212 8.94 -8.05 -4.87
C CYS A 212 10.41 -7.87 -4.47
N ASN A 213 10.70 -7.46 -3.23
CA ASN A 213 12.04 -7.14 -2.80
C ASN A 213 12.61 -8.19 -1.85
N ASP A 214 13.76 -8.76 -2.20
CA ASP A 214 14.45 -9.79 -1.42
C ASP A 214 15.26 -9.24 -0.22
N HIS A 215 14.94 -8.03 0.25
CA HIS A 215 15.62 -7.46 1.41
C HIS A 215 15.38 -8.33 2.65
N ASP A 216 16.46 -8.57 3.38
CA ASP A 216 16.38 -9.12 4.73
C ASP A 216 15.90 -8.03 5.69
N ILE A 217 14.94 -8.37 6.54
CA ILE A 217 14.36 -7.47 7.54
C ILE A 217 14.52 -8.16 8.90
N TYR A 218 15.21 -7.50 9.83
CA TYR A 218 15.51 -8.04 11.17
C TYR A 218 16.30 -9.36 11.19
N ASP A 219 17.08 -9.65 10.14
CA ASP A 219 17.85 -10.90 10.00
C ASP A 219 16.96 -12.16 9.99
N LEU A 220 15.75 -12.03 9.44
CA LEU A 220 14.74 -13.09 9.32
C LEU A 220 14.81 -13.82 7.97
N GLY A 221 15.69 -13.38 7.08
CA GLY A 221 15.94 -14.00 5.78
C GLY A 221 15.38 -13.21 4.60
N LYS A 222 15.83 -13.59 3.41
CA LYS A 222 15.44 -12.93 2.15
C LYS A 222 13.97 -13.16 1.83
N GLY A 223 13.30 -12.12 1.34
CA GLY A 223 11.89 -12.19 0.95
C GLY A 223 10.93 -12.36 2.13
N ILE A 224 11.38 -12.06 3.36
CA ILE A 224 10.56 -12.24 4.56
C ILE A 224 9.24 -11.49 4.49
N TYR A 225 9.22 -10.30 3.90
CA TYR A 225 7.99 -9.53 3.71
C TYR A 225 6.95 -10.29 2.89
N ALA A 226 7.36 -10.91 1.77
CA ALA A 226 6.47 -11.70 0.93
C ALA A 226 5.95 -12.93 1.67
N ASN A 227 6.82 -13.63 2.39
CA ASN A 227 6.44 -14.81 3.17
C ASN A 227 5.43 -14.47 4.27
N VAL A 228 5.63 -13.36 4.97
CA VAL A 228 4.71 -12.88 6.01
C VAL A 228 3.40 -12.43 5.39
N LEU A 229 3.41 -11.66 4.29
CA LEU A 229 2.17 -11.24 3.63
C LEU A 229 1.36 -12.45 3.12
N ASN A 230 2.03 -13.48 2.61
CA ASN A 230 1.39 -14.74 2.20
C ASN A 230 0.72 -15.45 3.38
N GLY A 231 1.43 -15.60 4.50
CA GLY A 231 0.87 -16.20 5.72
C GLY A 231 -0.32 -15.42 6.26
N VAL A 232 -0.21 -14.09 6.33
CA VAL A 232 -1.31 -13.20 6.72
C VAL A 232 -2.50 -13.39 5.79
N TRP A 233 -2.30 -13.35 4.48
CA TRP A 233 -3.40 -13.50 3.52
C TRP A 233 -4.11 -14.84 3.62
N GLN A 234 -3.36 -15.94 3.76
CA GLN A 234 -3.97 -17.27 3.94
C GLN A 234 -4.78 -17.34 5.24
N TYR A 235 -4.26 -16.79 6.33
CA TYR A 235 -4.99 -16.72 7.59
C TYR A 235 -6.31 -15.97 7.44
N ILE A 236 -6.29 -14.81 6.78
CA ILE A 236 -7.49 -14.01 6.52
C ILE A 236 -8.53 -14.80 5.72
N LYS A 237 -8.10 -15.58 4.72
CA LYS A 237 -9.01 -16.39 3.89
C LYS A 237 -9.65 -17.54 4.65
N THR A 238 -8.95 -18.13 5.62
CA THR A 238 -9.46 -19.26 6.41
C THR A 238 -10.17 -18.84 7.69
N SER A 239 -10.12 -17.56 8.06
CA SER A 239 -10.71 -17.03 9.29
C SER A 239 -12.22 -16.78 9.14
N GLU A 240 -12.97 -17.04 10.21
CA GLU A 240 -14.40 -16.69 10.31
C GLU A 240 -14.63 -15.16 10.29
N HIS A 241 -13.59 -14.38 10.60
CA HIS A 241 -13.61 -12.91 10.61
C HIS A 241 -12.97 -12.29 9.35
N SER A 242 -13.01 -13.00 8.22
CA SER A 242 -12.29 -12.64 6.99
C SER A 242 -12.55 -11.21 6.52
N GLU A 243 -13.80 -10.73 6.56
CA GLU A 243 -14.16 -9.40 6.05
C GLU A 243 -13.64 -8.27 6.93
N ASP A 244 -13.67 -8.46 8.26
CA ASP A 244 -13.08 -7.50 9.19
C ASP A 244 -11.56 -7.45 9.08
N LEU A 245 -10.93 -8.62 8.95
CA LEU A 245 -9.50 -8.71 8.73
C LEU A 245 -9.06 -8.09 7.39
N LYS A 246 -9.85 -8.20 6.32
CA LYS A 246 -9.59 -7.48 5.04
C LYS A 246 -9.66 -5.97 5.23
N ARG A 247 -10.60 -5.47 6.03
CA ARG A 247 -10.72 -4.04 6.35
C ARG A 247 -9.53 -3.55 7.18
N ILE A 248 -9.07 -4.33 8.14
CA ILE A 248 -7.88 -4.03 8.95
C ILE A 248 -6.62 -4.05 8.08
N LEU A 249 -6.43 -5.11 7.27
CA LEU A 249 -5.34 -5.20 6.29
C LEU A 249 -5.31 -3.97 5.39
N LYS A 250 -6.46 -3.53 4.88
CA LYS A 250 -6.55 -2.31 4.09
C LYS A 250 -6.07 -1.09 4.87
N SER A 251 -6.58 -0.87 6.09
CA SER A 251 -6.21 0.30 6.91
C SER A 251 -4.71 0.31 7.17
N GLU A 252 -4.15 -0.79 7.66
CA GLU A 252 -2.72 -0.90 7.98
C GLU A 252 -1.83 -0.70 6.74
N LEU A 253 -2.27 -1.15 5.56
CA LEU A 253 -1.56 -0.93 4.29
C LEU A 253 -1.71 0.50 3.74
N GLU A 254 -2.74 1.25 4.14
CA GLU A 254 -2.91 2.65 3.74
C GLU A 254 -2.23 3.62 4.73
N ASP A 255 -2.23 3.28 6.01
CA ASP A 255 -1.59 4.06 7.08
C ASP A 255 -0.05 3.94 7.03
N ASN A 256 0.49 2.88 6.43
CA ASN A 256 1.92 2.65 6.34
C ASN A 256 2.61 3.34 5.15
N ILE A 257 1.88 4.10 4.32
CA ILE A 257 2.44 4.76 3.13
C ILE A 257 3.60 5.68 3.52
N GLY A 258 4.79 5.43 2.95
CA GLY A 258 6.02 6.17 3.23
C GLY A 258 6.87 5.64 4.39
N MET A 259 6.44 4.57 5.08
CA MET A 259 7.24 3.93 6.12
C MET A 259 8.35 3.04 5.55
N CYS A 260 9.39 2.77 6.35
CA CYS A 260 10.47 1.85 5.99
C CYS A 260 9.98 0.38 5.99
N ALA A 261 10.79 -0.53 5.43
CA ALA A 261 10.44 -1.95 5.32
C ALA A 261 10.21 -2.62 6.69
N GLN A 262 11.00 -2.25 7.70
CA GLN A 262 10.81 -2.69 9.09
C GLN A 262 9.45 -2.25 9.65
N GLY A 263 9.10 -0.97 9.50
CA GLY A 263 7.81 -0.45 9.94
C GLY A 263 6.63 -1.10 9.21
N ASN A 264 6.76 -1.34 7.91
CA ASN A 264 5.75 -2.07 7.14
C ASN A 264 5.58 -3.51 7.63
N LEU A 265 6.67 -4.22 7.97
CA LEU A 265 6.61 -5.58 8.49
C LEU A 265 5.94 -5.65 9.86
N SER A 266 6.25 -4.73 10.77
CA SER A 266 5.60 -4.65 12.07
C SER A 266 4.09 -4.38 11.95
N ARG A 267 3.69 -3.51 11.01
CA ARG A 267 2.28 -3.22 10.71
C ARG A 267 1.54 -4.44 10.16
N LEU A 268 2.19 -5.28 9.35
CA LEU A 268 1.60 -6.55 8.92
C LEU A 268 1.34 -7.51 10.09
N CYS A 269 2.24 -7.54 11.07
CA CYS A 269 2.06 -8.36 12.27
C CYS A 269 0.83 -7.91 13.07
N ASN A 270 0.59 -6.60 13.15
CA ASN A 270 -0.55 -6.02 13.87
C ASN A 270 -1.91 -6.44 13.32
N ILE A 271 -2.01 -6.80 12.04
CA ILE A 271 -3.28 -7.21 11.42
C ILE A 271 -3.88 -8.43 12.11
N LEU A 272 -3.02 -9.34 12.57
CA LEU A 272 -3.44 -10.57 13.26
C LEU A 272 -3.45 -10.43 14.79
N SER A 273 -3.11 -9.25 15.31
CA SER A 273 -3.15 -8.96 16.75
C SER A 273 -4.59 -9.08 17.25
N GLY A 274 -4.82 -9.93 18.23
CA GLY A 274 -6.16 -10.20 18.77
C GLY A 274 -7.02 -11.19 17.96
N TYR A 275 -6.53 -11.69 16.81
CA TYR A 275 -7.22 -12.73 16.02
C TYR A 275 -6.52 -14.08 16.04
N MET A 276 -5.21 -14.10 16.29
CA MET A 276 -4.53 -15.31 16.73
C MET A 276 -4.45 -15.24 18.26
N GLU A 277 -5.05 -16.21 18.97
CA GLU A 277 -5.09 -16.26 20.45
C GLU A 277 -3.72 -16.11 21.11
N GLU A 278 -2.64 -16.36 20.36
CA GLU A 278 -1.26 -16.27 20.84
C GLU A 278 -0.51 -14.99 20.41
N ILE A 279 -1.14 -14.04 19.71
CA ILE A 279 -0.50 -12.81 19.21
C ILE A 279 -1.07 -11.60 19.96
N ASP A 280 -0.40 -11.20 21.03
CA ASP A 280 -0.62 -9.93 21.72
C ASP A 280 0.58 -8.99 21.53
N ILE A 281 0.47 -8.12 20.52
CA ILE A 281 1.53 -7.18 20.11
C ILE A 281 1.49 -5.90 20.94
N ARG A 282 0.51 -5.73 21.84
CA ARG A 282 0.48 -4.61 22.79
C ARG A 282 1.81 -4.52 23.53
N SER A 283 2.31 -3.32 23.73
CA SER A 283 3.51 -3.09 24.53
C SER A 283 3.29 -3.68 25.94
N LEU A 284 4.36 -4.10 26.60
CA LEU A 284 4.26 -4.64 27.95
C LEU A 284 3.54 -3.65 28.89
N ASN A 285 3.75 -2.35 28.68
CA ASN A 285 3.08 -1.28 29.41
C ASN A 285 1.57 -1.19 29.11
N GLU A 286 1.13 -1.41 27.87
CA GLU A 286 -0.30 -1.45 27.53
C GLU A 286 -0.99 -2.67 28.13
N ILE A 287 -0.33 -3.84 28.11
CA ILE A 287 -0.82 -5.07 28.73
C ILE A 287 -0.97 -4.88 30.25
N ILE A 288 0.02 -4.26 30.88
CA ILE A 288 -0.04 -3.92 32.31
C ILE A 288 -1.16 -2.90 32.54
N SER A 289 -1.22 -1.81 31.78
CA SER A 289 -2.23 -0.77 31.95
C SER A 289 -3.65 -1.33 31.85
N ASP A 290 -3.95 -2.12 30.82
CA ASP A 290 -5.27 -2.73 30.64
C ASP A 290 -5.61 -3.68 31.79
N LYS A 291 -4.65 -4.50 32.23
CA LYS A 291 -4.85 -5.39 33.38
C LYS A 291 -5.11 -4.58 34.64
N LEU A 292 -4.32 -3.54 34.90
CA LEU A 292 -4.48 -2.68 36.07
C LEU A 292 -5.83 -1.95 36.05
N SER A 293 -6.28 -1.47 34.89
CA SER A 293 -7.61 -0.90 34.74
C SER A 293 -8.72 -1.90 35.07
N SER A 294 -8.59 -3.17 34.64
CA SER A 294 -9.56 -4.22 35.02
C SER A 294 -9.56 -4.54 36.52
N LEU A 295 -8.45 -4.33 37.21
CA LEU A 295 -8.34 -4.58 38.65
C LEU A 295 -9.00 -3.46 39.49
N LEU A 296 -9.19 -2.25 38.93
CA LEU A 296 -9.93 -1.19 39.61
C LEU A 296 -11.40 -1.55 39.87
N GLU A 297 -11.95 -2.55 39.18
CA GLU A 297 -13.29 -3.08 39.42
C GLU A 297 -13.40 -3.90 40.72
N ILE A 298 -12.28 -4.33 41.30
CA ILE A 298 -12.24 -5.09 42.56
C ILE A 298 -12.33 -4.13 43.74
N GLU A 299 -13.37 -4.23 44.58
CA GLU A 299 -13.57 -3.36 45.75
C GLU A 299 -12.48 -3.51 46.83
N ASP A 300 -11.97 -4.74 47.06
CA ASP A 300 -10.92 -4.98 48.06
C ASP A 300 -9.53 -4.60 47.51
N ILE A 301 -8.95 -3.53 48.07
CA ILE A 301 -7.62 -3.00 47.72
C ILE A 301 -6.51 -4.05 47.94
N ARG A 302 -6.61 -4.88 48.99
CA ARG A 302 -5.58 -5.90 49.26
C ARG A 302 -5.62 -6.98 48.19
N GLU A 303 -6.81 -7.41 47.80
CA GLU A 303 -7.00 -8.37 46.72
C GLU A 303 -6.52 -7.80 45.38
N ARG A 304 -6.86 -6.54 45.10
CA ARG A 304 -6.41 -5.78 43.93
C ARG A 304 -4.88 -5.73 43.83
N ILE A 305 -4.20 -5.38 44.93
CA ILE A 305 -2.74 -5.29 44.99
C ILE A 305 -2.09 -6.67 44.86
N VAL A 306 -2.61 -7.72 45.52
CA VAL A 306 -2.07 -9.08 45.40
C VAL A 306 -2.16 -9.58 43.97
N GLN A 307 -3.30 -9.39 43.29
CA GLN A 307 -3.46 -9.78 41.89
C GLN A 307 -2.55 -8.97 40.95
N ALA A 308 -2.37 -7.67 41.19
CA ALA A 308 -1.44 -6.84 40.44
C ALA A 308 0.01 -7.31 40.61
N ARG A 309 0.44 -7.66 41.83
CA ARG A 309 1.79 -8.18 42.11
C ARG A 309 2.04 -9.51 41.43
N SER A 310 1.11 -10.47 41.53
CA SER A 310 1.22 -11.75 40.82
C SER A 310 1.32 -11.56 39.31
N PHE A 311 0.63 -10.56 38.76
CA PHE A 311 0.71 -10.22 37.35
C PHE A 311 2.04 -9.58 36.95
N LEU A 312 2.58 -8.65 37.75
CA LEU A 312 3.89 -8.02 37.51
C LEU A 312 5.03 -9.02 37.63
N ASP A 313 4.93 -9.97 38.57
CA ASP A 313 5.91 -11.04 38.79
C ASP A 313 5.91 -12.04 37.62
N LEU A 314 4.72 -12.42 37.13
CA LEU A 314 4.58 -13.26 35.93
C LEU A 314 5.22 -12.64 34.68
N HIS A 315 5.29 -11.32 34.61
CA HIS A 315 5.87 -10.57 33.49
C HIS A 315 7.31 -10.08 33.75
N GLU A 316 7.98 -10.59 34.79
CA GLU A 316 9.38 -10.31 35.13
C GLU A 316 9.70 -8.82 35.30
N ILE A 317 8.74 -8.01 35.77
CA ILE A 317 8.97 -6.58 35.99
C ILE A 317 9.90 -6.40 37.21
N PRO A 318 11.00 -5.61 37.11
CA PRO A 318 11.87 -5.33 38.24
C PRO A 318 11.09 -4.71 39.40
N ARG A 319 11.28 -5.24 40.62
CA ARG A 319 10.56 -4.78 41.83
C ARG A 319 10.69 -3.29 42.10
N GLU A 320 11.82 -2.70 41.70
CA GLU A 320 12.09 -1.26 41.79
C GLU A 320 11.04 -0.41 41.05
N ASN A 321 10.47 -0.94 39.97
CA ASN A 321 9.48 -0.25 39.15
C ASN A 321 8.03 -0.54 39.59
N TRP A 322 7.78 -1.44 40.55
CA TRP A 322 6.43 -1.84 40.93
C TRP A 322 5.64 -0.69 41.55
N LYS A 323 6.33 0.21 42.26
CA LYS A 323 5.69 1.38 42.88
C LYS A 323 4.99 2.26 41.86
N GLU A 324 5.55 2.42 40.65
CA GLU A 324 4.95 3.21 39.58
C GLU A 324 3.60 2.63 39.11
N TRP A 325 3.45 1.31 39.18
CA TRP A 325 2.27 0.58 38.71
C TRP A 325 1.22 0.33 39.80
N LEU A 326 1.64 0.20 41.05
CA LEU A 326 0.73 -0.11 42.17
C LEU A 326 0.08 1.14 42.77
N VAL A 327 0.76 2.30 42.73
CA VAL A 327 0.23 3.57 43.27
C VAL A 327 -1.13 3.96 42.68
N PRO A 328 -1.37 3.86 41.35
CA PRO A 328 -2.68 4.20 40.76
C PRO A 328 -3.84 3.28 41.17
N LEU A 329 -3.57 2.13 41.80
CA LEU A 329 -4.59 1.21 42.28
C LEU A 329 -5.07 1.54 43.70
N MET A 330 -4.42 2.52 44.35
CA MET A 330 -4.68 2.96 45.72
C MET A 330 -5.52 4.25 45.69
N GLU A 331 -6.50 4.38 46.58
CA GLU A 331 -7.27 5.62 46.72
C GLU A 331 -6.46 6.68 47.49
N ASP A 332 -6.66 7.97 47.17
CA ASP A 332 -5.85 9.10 47.67
C ASP A 332 -5.80 9.20 49.21
N ASP A 333 -6.79 8.65 49.92
CA ASP A 333 -6.90 8.70 51.38
C ASP A 333 -6.22 7.51 52.12
N ASP A 334 -5.78 6.46 51.42
CA ASP A 334 -5.24 5.21 52.01
C ASP A 334 -3.71 5.11 52.02
N HIS A 335 -3.00 6.19 51.65
CA HIS A 335 -1.53 6.21 51.62
C HIS A 335 -0.86 5.94 52.98
N HIS A 336 -1.59 5.93 54.09
CA HIS A 336 -1.05 5.80 55.45
C HIS A 336 -1.30 4.43 56.09
N ASP A 337 -2.18 3.58 55.54
CA ASP A 337 -2.61 2.32 56.16
C ASP A 337 -2.14 1.05 55.42
N ILE A 338 -1.25 1.16 54.43
CA ILE A 338 -0.68 0.00 53.75
C ILE A 338 0.69 -0.36 54.36
N PRO A 339 0.84 -1.57 54.97
CA PRO A 339 2.12 -2.07 55.48
C PRO A 339 3.23 -1.93 54.44
N ALA A 340 4.40 -1.42 54.84
CA ALA A 340 5.57 -1.26 53.97
C ALA A 340 5.99 -2.57 53.28
N GLU A 341 5.61 -3.72 53.85
CA GLU A 341 5.78 -5.07 53.33
C GLU A 341 5.00 -5.34 52.02
N LEU A 342 3.96 -4.54 51.73
CA LEU A 342 3.18 -4.62 50.50
C LEU A 342 3.75 -3.76 49.36
N LEU A 343 4.67 -2.84 49.65
CA LEU A 343 5.32 -1.93 48.69
C LEU A 343 6.76 -2.31 48.34
N ALA A 344 7.31 -3.37 48.95
CA ALA A 344 8.66 -3.93 48.72
C ALA A 344 8.57 -5.33 48.11
#